data_AF-A0A4R4W2M9-F1
#
_entry.id   AF-A0A4R4W2M9-F1
#
_cell.length_a   1.000
_cell.length_b   1.000
_cell.length_c   1.000
_cell.angle_alpha   90.00
_cell.angle_beta   90.00
_cell.angle_gamma   90.00
#
_symmetry.space_group_name_H-M   'P 1'
#
loop_
_entity.id
_entity.type
_entity.pdbx_description
1 polymer ?
#
loop_
_entity_poly.entity_id
_entity_poly.type
_entity_poly.pdbx_seq_one_letter_code
_entity_poly.pdbx_strand_id
1 'polypeptide(L)'
;MSRRSVLRALGAVAAAGGMFATTSVPGSARRDWKPVADAVREEYLWAWRQYVERALGADHIKPISGGRGDFFVEGHSVGLSLVEAVDTLWLMEADAEVARAVQWIVDDLDFDIDAPFQVFETNIRMVGGLAAAYHCTGDQRLLERAKDVADRLLPAFTQSPTGLPYRYVNLATGAVSDPETNIVEIGTYIAEFGVLSQWTGDNRYYDLAKRAMRVAYDKRTELGLLPHDINAETGQWRNRQATIGPPGDSYYEYLWDGYRLFGDPELKQWYDTLTDAILSKQAERHDGLLWFPQVDAFTGEVLSREQSVLAGFYAGLLAESGHVVEGRAYHDAFNLVQDRFGVIPTFVDYSTMTATRVDNALRPEFADSALMLWSATGDEVFRERAHTHFENMVATSKTTYGFASLTDVTAKPPSQEDTCPGYWWSEQMKYYWLLFSDTPRLDYRDNYLSTEANLLRGARR
;
A
#
# COMPACT_ATOMS: atom_id res chain seq x y z
N MET A 1 -35.30 -61.84 32.83
CA MET A 1 -35.75 -63.17 32.33
C MET A 1 -36.27 -63.00 30.90
N SER A 2 -35.77 -63.85 29.97
CA SER A 2 -36.37 -64.32 28.69
C SER A 2 -36.87 -63.29 27.65
N ARG A 3 -36.24 -63.05 26.48
CA ARG A 3 -36.05 -63.84 25.21
C ARG A 3 -37.13 -63.61 24.11
N ARG A 4 -36.62 -63.21 22.92
CA ARG A 4 -37.07 -63.45 21.51
C ARG A 4 -38.23 -62.57 20.96
N SER A 5 -38.02 -61.58 20.08
CA SER A 5 -37.61 -61.55 18.64
C SER A 5 -38.70 -61.96 17.63
N VAL A 6 -39.08 -61.06 16.70
CA VAL A 6 -39.24 -61.26 15.23
C VAL A 6 -39.39 -59.90 14.50
N LEU A 7 -38.69 -59.77 13.35
CA LEU A 7 -38.56 -58.66 12.39
C LEU A 7 -39.76 -58.44 11.44
N ARG A 8 -39.92 -57.19 10.94
CA ARG A 8 -39.86 -56.73 9.51
C ARG A 8 -40.61 -55.38 9.39
N ALA A 9 -39.92 -54.25 9.17
CA ALA A 9 -39.44 -53.66 7.89
C ALA A 9 -40.45 -52.65 7.29
N LEU A 10 -40.05 -51.37 7.20
CA LEU A 10 -40.09 -50.49 6.02
C LEU A 10 -39.97 -48.99 6.40
N GLY A 11 -39.13 -48.26 5.65
CA GLY A 11 -39.29 -46.81 5.45
C GLY A 11 -38.23 -45.89 6.07
N ALA A 12 -36.97 -45.96 5.61
CA ALA A 12 -36.03 -44.85 5.78
C ALA A 12 -36.13 -43.95 4.54
N VAL A 13 -36.54 -42.69 4.75
CA VAL A 13 -36.47 -41.62 3.75
C VAL A 13 -35.03 -41.12 3.75
N ALA A 14 -34.30 -41.41 2.67
CA ALA A 14 -33.00 -40.80 2.41
C ALA A 14 -33.22 -39.39 1.85
N ALA A 15 -32.76 -38.37 2.58
CA ALA A 15 -32.59 -37.04 2.04
C ALA A 15 -31.43 -37.06 1.03
N ALA A 16 -31.71 -36.72 -0.23
CA ALA A 16 -30.72 -36.57 -1.27
C ALA A 16 -29.86 -35.34 -0.96
N GLY A 17 -28.66 -35.56 -0.41
CA GLY A 17 -27.58 -34.58 -0.43
C GLY A 17 -27.02 -34.52 -1.85
N GLY A 18 -27.31 -33.44 -2.56
CA GLY A 18 -26.63 -33.12 -3.82
C GLY A 18 -25.17 -32.83 -3.53
N MET A 19 -24.29 -33.78 -3.86
CA MET A 19 -22.86 -33.49 -4.03
C MET A 19 -22.72 -32.60 -5.26
N PHE A 20 -22.41 -31.32 -5.05
CA PHE A 20 -21.80 -30.53 -6.11
C PHE A 20 -20.43 -31.12 -6.38
N ALA A 21 -20.34 -31.95 -7.43
CA ALA A 21 -19.07 -32.31 -8.01
C ALA A 21 -18.43 -31.02 -8.56
N THR A 22 -17.43 -30.52 -7.87
CA THR A 22 -16.51 -29.54 -8.41
C THR A 22 -15.77 -30.23 -9.56
N THR A 23 -16.19 -29.94 -10.78
CA THR A 23 -15.39 -30.26 -11.97
C THR A 23 -14.12 -29.41 -11.87
N SER A 24 -13.05 -30.01 -11.36
CA SER A 24 -11.70 -29.46 -11.50
C SER A 24 -11.43 -29.35 -13.00
N VAL A 25 -11.30 -28.11 -13.49
CA VAL A 25 -10.72 -27.84 -14.79
C VAL A 25 -9.35 -28.53 -14.83
N PRO A 26 -8.99 -29.28 -15.90
CA PRO A 26 -7.67 -29.88 -16.01
C PRO A 26 -6.62 -28.77 -15.85
N GLY A 27 -5.76 -28.90 -14.84
CA GLY A 27 -4.76 -27.90 -14.51
C GLY A 27 -3.92 -27.58 -15.73
N SER A 28 -3.92 -26.30 -16.14
CA SER A 28 -2.78 -25.76 -16.85
C SER A 28 -1.54 -26.09 -16.02
N ALA A 29 -0.50 -26.62 -16.67
CA ALA A 29 0.77 -26.81 -15.97
C ALA A 29 1.12 -25.48 -15.30
N ARG A 30 1.22 -25.47 -13.97
CA ARG A 30 1.52 -24.26 -13.21
C ARG A 30 2.80 -23.68 -13.78
N ARG A 31 2.74 -22.45 -14.31
CA ARG A 31 3.91 -21.78 -14.90
C ARG A 31 5.00 -21.74 -13.84
N ASP A 32 6.21 -22.08 -14.23
CA ASP A 32 7.37 -21.87 -13.37
C ASP A 32 7.67 -20.37 -13.33
N TRP A 33 7.42 -19.76 -12.17
CA TRP A 33 7.63 -18.34 -11.93
C TRP A 33 9.04 -18.01 -11.46
N LYS A 34 9.87 -19.03 -11.15
CA LYS A 34 11.24 -18.81 -10.67
C LYS A 34 12.10 -17.98 -11.64
N PRO A 35 12.05 -18.19 -12.97
CA PRO A 35 12.79 -17.33 -13.91
C PRO A 35 12.34 -15.86 -13.86
N VAL A 36 11.05 -15.59 -13.59
CA VAL A 36 10.55 -14.23 -13.44
C VAL A 36 11.04 -13.61 -12.14
N ALA A 37 11.00 -14.36 -11.03
CA ALA A 37 11.56 -13.90 -9.75
C ALA A 37 13.04 -13.56 -9.86
N ASP A 38 13.82 -14.39 -10.57
CA ASP A 38 15.25 -14.16 -10.79
C ASP A 38 15.49 -12.89 -11.62
N ALA A 39 14.67 -12.62 -12.64
CA ALA A 39 14.73 -11.38 -13.42
C ALA A 39 14.39 -10.14 -12.58
N VAL A 40 13.34 -10.20 -11.76
CA VAL A 40 12.96 -9.12 -10.83
C VAL A 40 14.13 -8.80 -9.89
N ARG A 41 14.74 -9.83 -9.30
CA ARG A 41 15.89 -9.68 -8.40
C ARG A 41 17.12 -9.12 -9.12
N GLU A 42 17.39 -9.57 -10.35
CA GLU A 42 18.50 -9.06 -11.15
C GLU A 42 18.35 -7.56 -11.44
N GLU A 43 17.17 -7.14 -11.88
CA GLU A 43 16.86 -5.74 -12.17
C GLU A 43 16.93 -4.87 -10.91
N TYR A 44 16.38 -5.35 -9.80
CA TYR A 44 16.43 -4.63 -8.52
C TYR A 44 17.87 -4.44 -8.03
N LEU A 45 18.67 -5.51 -8.02
CA LEU A 45 20.06 -5.42 -7.56
C LEU A 45 20.95 -4.63 -8.53
N TRP A 46 20.65 -4.64 -9.83
CA TRP A 46 21.30 -3.75 -10.77
C TRP A 46 21.00 -2.28 -10.44
N ALA A 47 19.73 -1.92 -10.28
CA ALA A 47 19.33 -0.55 -9.94
C ALA A 47 19.92 -0.12 -8.58
N TRP A 48 19.86 -0.99 -7.56
CA TRP A 48 20.44 -0.74 -6.24
C TRP A 48 21.91 -0.39 -6.32
N ARG A 49 22.70 -1.14 -7.10
CA ARG A 49 24.12 -0.83 -7.29
C ARG A 49 24.34 0.53 -7.95
N GLN A 50 23.45 0.97 -8.85
CA GLN A 50 23.51 2.31 -9.43
C GLN A 50 23.19 3.40 -8.40
N TYR A 51 22.16 3.20 -7.57
CA TYR A 51 21.87 4.10 -6.43
C TYR A 51 23.07 4.21 -5.51
N VAL A 52 23.65 3.08 -5.12
CA VAL A 52 24.81 3.02 -4.24
C VAL A 52 26.05 3.72 -4.83
N GLU A 53 26.29 3.61 -6.15
CA GLU A 53 27.43 4.25 -6.81
C GLU A 53 27.25 5.77 -6.93
N ARG A 54 26.01 6.24 -7.14
CA ARG A 54 25.75 7.62 -7.62
C ARG A 54 25.03 8.51 -6.62
N ALA A 55 24.22 7.90 -5.77
CA ALA A 55 23.22 8.58 -4.97
C ALA A 55 23.14 8.02 -3.54
N LEU A 56 24.15 7.31 -3.03
CA LEU A 56 24.17 6.83 -1.66
C LEU A 56 23.86 7.98 -0.66
N GLY A 57 22.87 7.74 0.20
CA GLY A 57 22.38 8.72 1.18
C GLY A 57 21.54 9.86 0.60
N ALA A 58 21.29 9.91 -0.71
CA ALA A 58 20.28 10.80 -1.30
C ALA A 58 18.88 10.22 -1.09
N ASP A 59 17.88 11.09 -1.10
CA ASP A 59 16.49 10.64 -1.06
C ASP A 59 16.09 9.92 -2.34
N HIS A 60 16.49 10.45 -3.49
CA HIS A 60 16.27 9.87 -4.81
C HIS A 60 17.54 9.80 -5.65
N ILE A 61 17.61 8.79 -6.51
CA ILE A 61 18.48 8.80 -7.69
C ILE A 61 17.75 9.45 -8.87
N LYS A 62 18.48 10.22 -9.68
CA LYS A 62 18.07 10.66 -11.00
C LYS A 62 18.60 9.65 -12.04
N PRO A 63 17.77 8.70 -12.50
CA PRO A 63 18.24 7.47 -13.15
C PRO A 63 18.75 7.68 -14.59
N ILE A 64 18.45 8.82 -15.22
CA ILE A 64 18.93 9.19 -16.56
C ILE A 64 20.26 9.95 -16.46
N SER A 65 20.31 11.02 -15.65
CA SER A 65 21.53 11.83 -15.50
C SER A 65 22.58 11.21 -14.58
N GLY A 66 22.17 10.30 -13.69
CA GLY A 66 23.00 9.78 -12.61
C GLY A 66 23.15 10.76 -11.44
N GLY A 67 22.26 11.75 -11.35
CA GLY A 67 22.24 12.75 -10.27
C GLY A 67 21.51 12.27 -9.01
N ARG A 68 21.37 13.20 -8.07
CA ARG A 68 20.72 13.04 -6.76
C ARG A 68 19.47 13.94 -6.70
N GLY A 69 18.47 13.55 -5.92
CA GLY A 69 17.29 14.36 -5.62
C GLY A 69 16.96 14.30 -4.13
N ASP A 70 16.43 15.41 -3.62
CA ASP A 70 15.87 15.51 -2.27
C ASP A 70 14.35 15.29 -2.33
N PHE A 71 13.77 14.83 -1.22
CA PHE A 71 12.32 14.60 -1.12
C PHE A 71 11.67 15.46 -0.02
N PHE A 72 12.17 15.39 1.22
CA PHE A 72 11.54 16.09 2.34
C PHE A 72 11.92 17.57 2.40
N VAL A 73 13.21 17.86 2.30
CA VAL A 73 13.77 19.21 2.48
C VAL A 73 14.83 19.46 1.41
N GLU A 74 14.68 20.55 0.65
CA GLU A 74 15.64 20.94 -0.37
C GLU A 74 17.04 21.14 0.23
N GLY A 75 18.03 20.46 -0.36
CA GLY A 75 19.42 20.51 0.09
C GLY A 75 19.73 19.62 1.30
N HIS A 76 18.78 18.84 1.81
CA HIS A 76 18.96 18.00 2.99
C HIS A 76 18.31 16.62 2.83
N SER A 77 19.01 15.71 2.15
CA SER A 77 18.60 14.31 2.04
C SER A 77 18.76 13.54 3.36
N VAL A 78 17.85 12.59 3.60
CA VAL A 78 17.85 11.65 4.74
C VAL A 78 17.90 10.19 4.27
N GLY A 79 18.42 9.95 3.06
CA GLY A 79 18.60 8.59 2.52
C GLY A 79 17.30 7.83 2.29
N LEU A 80 16.22 8.52 1.89
CA LEU A 80 14.90 7.91 1.69
C LEU A 80 14.93 6.57 0.94
N SER A 81 15.42 6.55 -0.31
CA SER A 81 15.49 5.32 -1.13
C SER A 81 16.30 4.19 -0.47
N LEU A 82 17.31 4.53 0.35
CA LEU A 82 18.08 3.54 1.08
C LEU A 82 17.26 2.88 2.18
N VAL A 83 16.54 3.69 2.97
CA VAL A 83 15.68 3.19 4.05
C VAL A 83 14.56 2.33 3.49
N GLU A 84 13.91 2.78 2.42
CA GLU A 84 12.84 2.06 1.72
C GLU A 84 13.30 0.74 1.08
N ALA A 85 14.59 0.58 0.77
CA ALA A 85 15.10 -0.63 0.11
C ALA A 85 15.39 -1.80 1.06
N VAL A 86 15.54 -1.57 2.37
CA VAL A 86 16.18 -2.55 3.28
C VAL A 86 15.40 -3.87 3.36
N ASP A 87 14.09 -3.81 3.56
CA ASP A 87 13.27 -5.02 3.70
C ASP A 87 13.07 -5.75 2.36
N THR A 88 13.02 -5.03 1.23
CA THR A 88 13.06 -5.60 -0.12
C THR A 88 14.37 -6.36 -0.37
N LEU A 89 15.52 -5.74 -0.09
CA LEU A 89 16.84 -6.38 -0.19
C LEU A 89 16.91 -7.62 0.69
N TRP A 90 16.34 -7.55 1.90
CA TRP A 90 16.28 -8.68 2.80
C TRP A 90 15.41 -9.81 2.26
N LEU A 91 14.21 -9.53 1.75
CA LEU A 91 13.33 -10.54 1.13
C LEU A 91 13.97 -11.21 -0.09
N MET A 92 14.78 -10.45 -0.85
CA MET A 92 15.55 -10.91 -2.00
C MET A 92 16.87 -11.61 -1.62
N GLU A 93 17.12 -11.90 -0.34
CA GLU A 93 18.33 -12.61 0.10
C GLU A 93 19.63 -11.89 -0.31
N ALA A 94 19.62 -10.56 -0.30
CA ALA A 94 20.76 -9.71 -0.65
C ALA A 94 21.53 -9.24 0.59
N ASP A 95 21.96 -10.18 1.43
CA ASP A 95 22.45 -9.90 2.80
C ASP A 95 23.63 -8.92 2.88
N ALA A 96 24.52 -8.93 1.89
CA ALA A 96 25.63 -7.98 1.83
C ALA A 96 25.16 -6.54 1.63
N GLU A 97 24.12 -6.34 0.82
CA GLU A 97 23.52 -5.04 0.57
C GLU A 97 22.69 -4.57 1.76
N VAL A 98 21.98 -5.48 2.43
CA VAL A 98 21.31 -5.21 3.71
C VAL A 98 22.32 -4.72 4.75
N ALA A 99 23.43 -5.43 4.94
CA ALA A 99 24.45 -5.04 5.91
C ALA A 99 25.02 -3.65 5.60
N ARG A 100 25.23 -3.33 4.32
CA ARG A 100 25.69 -2.01 3.89
C ARG A 100 24.68 -0.91 4.19
N ALA A 101 23.40 -1.13 3.87
CA ALA A 101 22.34 -0.16 4.12
C ALA A 101 22.15 0.09 5.63
N VAL A 102 22.11 -0.98 6.43
CA VAL A 102 22.00 -0.88 7.90
C VAL A 102 23.20 -0.12 8.48
N GLN A 103 24.42 -0.37 7.99
CA GLN A 103 25.59 0.36 8.47
C GLN A 103 25.46 1.87 8.20
N TRP A 104 25.03 2.25 7.00
CA TRP A 104 24.79 3.66 6.66
C TRP A 104 23.70 4.29 7.54
N ILE A 105 22.59 3.59 7.78
CA ILE A 105 21.51 4.08 8.68
C ILE A 105 22.05 4.33 10.09
N VAL A 106 22.88 3.43 10.60
CA VAL A 106 23.40 3.56 11.96
C VAL A 106 24.38 4.72 12.08
N ASP A 107 25.28 4.86 11.09
CA ASP A 107 26.40 5.78 11.14
C ASP A 107 26.04 7.21 10.70
N ASP A 108 25.17 7.35 9.68
CA ASP A 108 24.99 8.60 8.94
C ASP A 108 23.56 9.18 9.03
N LEU A 109 22.53 8.40 9.36
CA LEU A 109 21.15 8.90 9.41
C LEU A 109 20.88 9.72 10.68
N ASP A 110 20.51 10.98 10.50
CA ASP A 110 20.15 11.92 11.56
C ASP A 110 18.87 12.70 11.20
N PHE A 111 17.99 12.87 12.19
CA PHE A 111 16.73 13.59 12.07
C PHE A 111 16.68 14.84 12.95
N ASP A 112 17.80 15.25 13.57
CA ASP A 112 17.93 16.56 14.23
C ASP A 112 18.09 17.70 13.22
N ILE A 113 17.01 17.92 12.44
CA ILE A 113 16.98 18.82 11.30
C ILE A 113 15.99 19.95 11.59
N ASP A 114 16.48 21.19 11.59
CA ASP A 114 15.67 22.40 11.77
C ASP A 114 14.94 22.79 10.47
N ALA A 115 14.04 21.92 10.02
CA ALA A 115 13.22 22.11 8.83
C ALA A 115 11.88 21.37 8.95
N PRO A 116 10.81 21.84 8.27
CA PRO A 116 9.51 21.18 8.27
C PRO A 116 9.52 19.92 7.40
N PHE A 117 9.06 18.80 7.96
CA PHE A 117 8.85 17.53 7.27
C PHE A 117 7.35 17.23 7.18
N GLN A 118 6.91 16.68 6.04
CA GLN A 118 5.53 16.24 5.89
C GLN A 118 5.31 14.98 6.74
N VAL A 119 4.36 15.04 7.68
CA VAL A 119 4.17 14.03 8.73
C VAL A 119 3.76 12.68 8.15
N PHE A 120 2.83 12.68 7.20
CA PHE A 120 2.33 11.49 6.50
C PHE A 120 3.47 10.73 5.79
N GLU A 121 4.19 11.41 4.89
CA GLU A 121 5.27 10.81 4.12
C GLU A 121 6.43 10.34 5.02
N THR A 122 6.73 11.11 6.08
CA THR A 122 7.79 10.72 7.03
C THR A 122 7.39 9.46 7.80
N ASN A 123 6.11 9.29 8.15
CA ASN A 123 5.64 8.07 8.80
C ASN A 123 5.74 6.86 7.87
N ILE A 124 5.03 6.87 6.74
CA ILE A 124 4.90 5.66 5.91
C ILE A 124 6.23 5.24 5.31
N ARG A 125 7.14 6.20 5.04
CA ARG A 125 8.44 5.91 4.41
C ARG A 125 9.56 5.69 5.44
N MET A 126 9.77 6.64 6.34
CA MET A 126 10.92 6.60 7.26
C MET A 126 10.63 5.77 8.50
N VAL A 127 9.51 6.02 9.20
CA VAL A 127 9.13 5.21 10.37
C VAL A 127 8.85 3.78 9.93
N GLY A 128 8.04 3.60 8.88
CA GLY A 128 7.71 2.30 8.30
C GLY A 128 8.93 1.53 7.81
N GLY A 129 9.81 2.17 7.03
CA GLY A 129 11.03 1.53 6.51
C GLY A 129 12.01 1.12 7.60
N LEU A 130 12.23 1.96 8.60
CA LEU A 130 13.09 1.62 9.75
C LEU A 130 12.47 0.50 10.61
N ALA A 131 11.16 0.53 10.82
CA ALA A 131 10.43 -0.51 11.53
C ALA A 131 10.48 -1.86 10.79
N ALA A 132 10.31 -1.87 9.47
CA ALA A 132 10.44 -3.07 8.65
C ALA A 132 11.88 -3.60 8.62
N ALA A 133 12.87 -2.71 8.52
CA ALA A 133 14.28 -3.06 8.61
C ALA A 133 14.61 -3.72 9.96
N TYR A 134 14.09 -3.19 11.07
CA TYR A 134 14.18 -3.84 12.38
C TYR A 134 13.49 -5.21 12.39
N HIS A 135 12.27 -5.32 11.87
CA HIS A 135 11.52 -6.57 11.82
C HIS A 135 12.25 -7.66 11.01
N CYS A 136 12.92 -7.27 9.93
CA CYS A 136 13.70 -8.19 9.10
C CYS A 136 15.02 -8.61 9.76
N THR A 137 15.78 -7.67 10.34
CA THR A 137 17.16 -7.91 10.78
C THR A 137 17.31 -8.23 12.26
N GLY A 138 16.42 -7.71 13.10
CA GLY A 138 16.53 -7.77 14.56
C GLY A 138 17.51 -6.79 15.18
N ASP A 139 18.08 -5.88 14.40
CA ASP A 139 19.02 -4.88 14.91
C ASP A 139 18.28 -3.79 15.70
N GLN A 140 18.48 -3.77 17.02
CA GLN A 140 17.80 -2.84 17.94
C GLN A 140 18.07 -1.37 17.60
N ARG A 141 19.21 -1.05 16.98
CA ARG A 141 19.54 0.33 16.58
C ARG A 141 18.55 0.87 15.54
N LEU A 142 17.98 0.00 14.71
CA LEU A 142 16.95 0.39 13.74
C LEU A 142 15.62 0.71 14.42
N LEU A 143 15.25 -0.06 15.47
CA LEU A 143 14.06 0.25 16.28
C LEU A 143 14.23 1.58 17.02
N GLU A 144 15.42 1.84 17.56
CA GLU A 144 15.75 3.12 18.21
C GLU A 144 15.61 4.29 17.22
N ARG A 145 16.07 4.13 15.97
CA ARG A 145 15.90 5.14 14.91
C ARG A 145 14.43 5.33 14.53
N ALA A 146 13.67 4.25 14.32
CA ALA A 146 12.23 4.33 14.02
C ALA A 146 11.47 5.08 15.12
N LYS A 147 11.79 4.79 16.38
CA LYS A 147 11.22 5.45 17.54
C LYS A 147 11.60 6.94 17.60
N ASP A 148 12.85 7.30 17.33
CA ASP A 148 13.30 8.71 17.31
C ASP A 148 12.50 9.53 16.29
N VAL A 149 12.34 9.04 15.06
CA VAL A 149 11.52 9.72 14.04
C VAL A 149 10.07 9.83 14.51
N ALA A 150 9.47 8.75 14.99
CA ALA A 150 8.09 8.76 15.46
C ALA A 150 7.87 9.76 16.62
N ASP A 151 8.82 9.86 17.56
CA ASP A 151 8.79 10.84 18.65
C ASP A 151 8.77 12.29 18.13
N ARG A 152 9.55 12.58 17.08
CA ARG A 152 9.60 13.89 16.43
C ARG A 152 8.31 14.23 15.67
N LEU A 153 7.51 13.24 15.30
CA LEU A 153 6.20 13.44 14.66
C LEU A 153 5.08 13.75 15.66
N LEU A 154 5.21 13.34 16.93
CA LEU A 154 4.16 13.51 17.94
C LEU A 154 3.67 14.95 18.16
N PRO A 155 4.50 16.01 18.05
CA PRO A 155 4.02 17.39 18.14
C PRO A 155 2.90 17.71 17.15
N ALA A 156 2.92 17.13 15.95
CA ALA A 156 1.86 17.32 14.94
C ALA A 156 0.48 16.91 15.46
N PHE A 157 0.40 15.82 16.22
CA PHE A 157 -0.84 15.33 16.82
C PHE A 157 -1.20 16.07 18.10
N THR A 158 -0.20 16.26 18.97
CA THR A 158 -0.43 16.70 20.35
C THR A 158 -0.67 18.20 20.50
N GLN A 159 -0.21 19.01 19.54
CA GLN A 159 -0.51 20.45 19.51
C GLN A 159 -1.88 20.77 18.89
N SER A 160 -2.45 19.84 18.14
CA SER A 160 -3.78 19.98 17.55
C SER A 160 -4.88 19.86 18.61
N PRO A 161 -5.81 20.84 18.73
CA PRO A 161 -6.93 20.76 19.66
C PRO A 161 -7.84 19.53 19.45
N THR A 162 -7.91 19.01 18.22
CA THR A 162 -8.73 17.85 17.90
C THR A 162 -7.98 16.52 18.08
N GLY A 163 -6.64 16.56 18.02
CA GLY A 163 -5.78 15.38 17.93
C GLY A 163 -5.51 14.92 16.49
N LEU A 164 -6.05 15.61 15.48
CA LEU A 164 -5.68 15.41 14.08
C LEU A 164 -4.28 16.00 13.82
N PRO A 165 -3.35 15.27 13.18
CA PRO A 165 -2.04 15.82 12.89
C PRO A 165 -2.10 17.01 11.92
N TYR A 166 -1.28 18.02 12.20
CA TYR A 166 -0.88 19.00 11.17
C TYR A 166 -0.12 18.29 10.05
N ARG A 167 -0.11 18.86 8.84
CA ARG A 167 0.58 18.23 7.69
C ARG A 167 2.09 18.27 7.83
N TYR A 168 2.65 19.29 8.47
CA TYR A 168 4.08 19.45 8.65
C TYR A 168 4.47 19.65 10.11
N VAL A 169 5.64 19.12 10.46
CA VAL A 169 6.31 19.33 11.74
C VAL A 169 7.80 19.55 11.51
N ASN A 170 8.39 20.51 12.21
CA ASN A 170 9.83 20.69 12.23
C ASN A 170 10.47 19.66 13.16
N LEU A 171 11.38 18.82 12.65
CA LEU A 171 11.90 17.65 13.37
C LEU A 171 12.86 18.00 14.53
N ALA A 172 13.48 19.18 14.53
CA ALA A 172 14.30 19.65 15.63
C ALA A 172 13.49 20.41 16.70
N THR A 173 12.54 21.25 16.28
CA THR A 173 11.85 22.19 17.19
C THR A 173 10.45 21.76 17.61
N GLY A 174 9.84 20.83 16.88
CA GLY A 174 8.44 20.43 17.05
C GLY A 174 7.43 21.49 16.59
N ALA A 175 7.86 22.56 15.92
CA ALA A 175 6.95 23.56 15.37
C ALA A 175 6.06 22.95 14.27
N VAL A 176 4.76 23.18 14.33
CA VAL A 176 3.77 22.60 13.40
C VAL A 176 3.27 23.65 12.40
N SER A 177 2.90 23.20 11.20
CA SER A 177 2.31 24.09 10.19
C SER A 177 1.35 23.35 9.26
N ASP A 178 0.48 24.12 8.61
CA ASP A 178 -0.54 23.67 7.66
C ASP A 178 -1.59 22.73 8.30
N PRO A 179 -2.63 23.30 8.93
CA PRO A 179 -3.74 22.52 9.49
C PRO A 179 -4.72 22.03 8.41
N GLU A 180 -4.54 22.40 7.15
CA GLU A 180 -5.47 22.09 6.06
C GLU A 180 -5.16 20.72 5.45
N THR A 181 -5.55 19.66 6.15
CA THR A 181 -5.19 18.27 5.86
C THR A 181 -6.33 17.48 5.19
N ASN A 182 -6.12 16.18 5.01
CA ASN A 182 -7.08 15.24 4.44
C ASN A 182 -7.11 13.92 5.25
N ILE A 183 -8.09 13.06 4.97
CA ILE A 183 -8.28 11.80 5.73
C ILE A 183 -7.08 10.87 5.67
N VAL A 184 -6.36 10.81 4.54
CA VAL A 184 -5.14 10.00 4.39
C VAL A 184 -4.03 10.53 5.32
N GLU A 185 -3.75 11.83 5.24
CA GLU A 185 -2.72 12.49 6.06
C GLU A 185 -3.04 12.52 7.56
N ILE A 186 -4.24 12.15 8.01
CA ILE A 186 -4.57 11.97 9.43
C ILE A 186 -4.75 10.50 9.86
N GLY A 187 -4.94 9.58 8.92
CA GLY A 187 -5.39 8.21 9.20
C GLY A 187 -4.34 7.13 8.97
N THR A 188 -3.28 7.44 8.23
CA THR A 188 -2.31 6.44 7.77
C THR A 188 -1.10 6.36 8.71
N TYR A 189 -1.37 6.02 9.98
CA TYR A 189 -0.35 5.90 11.04
C TYR A 189 -0.48 4.64 11.90
N ILE A 190 -1.67 4.05 11.99
CA ILE A 190 -1.97 3.00 12.99
C ILE A 190 -1.09 1.76 12.83
N ALA A 191 -0.66 1.41 11.60
CA ALA A 191 0.20 0.28 11.35
C ALA A 191 1.59 0.49 11.96
N GLU A 192 2.31 1.55 11.57
CA GLU A 192 3.64 1.87 12.08
C GLU A 192 3.62 2.18 13.58
N PHE A 193 2.71 3.06 14.00
CA PHE A 193 2.59 3.48 15.40
C PHE A 193 2.14 2.32 16.31
N GLY A 194 1.30 1.43 15.80
CA GLY A 194 0.85 0.25 16.54
C GLY A 194 1.96 -0.78 16.73
N VAL A 195 2.75 -1.11 15.70
CA VAL A 195 3.89 -2.03 15.88
C VAL A 195 4.98 -1.43 16.77
N LEU A 196 5.23 -0.12 16.67
CA LEU A 196 6.11 0.59 17.61
C LEU A 196 5.60 0.48 19.04
N SER A 197 4.29 0.64 19.27
CA SER A 197 3.71 0.46 20.61
C SER A 197 3.94 -0.95 21.16
N GLN A 198 3.75 -1.98 20.32
CA GLN A 198 3.99 -3.38 20.72
C GLN A 198 5.46 -3.65 21.05
N TRP A 199 6.40 -3.14 20.24
CA TRP A 199 7.83 -3.44 20.40
C TRP A 199 8.50 -2.60 21.49
N THR A 200 8.04 -1.38 21.72
CA THR A 200 8.60 -0.47 22.75
C THR A 200 7.86 -0.53 24.08
N GLY A 201 6.61 -0.99 24.10
CA GLY A 201 5.72 -0.95 25.25
C GLY A 201 5.10 0.44 25.54
N ASP A 202 5.27 1.41 24.65
CA ASP A 202 4.71 2.77 24.78
C ASP A 202 3.45 2.91 23.92
N ASN A 203 2.27 2.86 24.54
CA ASN A 203 0.99 2.91 23.82
C ASN A 203 0.62 4.28 23.25
N ARG A 204 1.39 5.34 23.54
CA ARG A 204 1.06 6.69 23.07
C ARG A 204 0.98 6.75 21.54
N TYR A 205 1.80 5.98 20.83
CA TYR A 205 1.75 5.94 19.36
C TYR A 205 0.40 5.39 18.87
N TYR A 206 0.02 4.18 19.28
CA TYR A 206 -1.26 3.57 18.90
C TYR A 206 -2.46 4.45 19.25
N ASP A 207 -2.47 4.98 20.49
CA ASP A 207 -3.57 5.80 20.99
C ASP A 207 -3.75 7.10 20.18
N LEU A 208 -2.66 7.75 19.78
CA LEU A 208 -2.70 8.96 18.95
C LEU A 208 -3.23 8.66 17.55
N ALA A 209 -2.71 7.63 16.88
CA ALA A 209 -3.15 7.24 15.55
C ALA A 209 -4.65 6.86 15.55
N LYS A 210 -5.08 6.01 16.49
CA LYS A 210 -6.49 5.59 16.58
C LYS A 210 -7.42 6.76 16.91
N ARG A 211 -6.99 7.68 17.77
CA ARG A 211 -7.75 8.89 18.10
C ARG A 211 -7.98 9.77 16.86
N ALA A 212 -6.96 9.96 16.03
CA ALA A 212 -7.10 10.76 14.81
C ALA A 212 -8.11 10.13 13.83
N MET A 213 -8.02 8.81 13.60
CA MET A 213 -8.98 8.08 12.77
C MET A 213 -10.43 8.22 13.29
N ARG A 214 -10.63 8.12 14.61
CA ARG A 214 -11.95 8.28 15.23
C ARG A 214 -12.60 9.61 14.88
N VAL A 215 -11.83 10.71 14.87
CA VAL A 215 -12.36 12.06 14.59
C VAL A 215 -13.00 12.11 13.20
N ALA A 216 -12.40 11.49 12.19
CA ALA A 216 -13.00 11.38 10.86
C ALA A 216 -14.20 10.44 10.86
N TYR A 217 -14.06 9.24 11.43
CA TYR A 217 -15.14 8.24 11.46
C TYR A 217 -16.43 8.75 12.13
N ASP A 218 -16.31 9.46 13.25
CA ASP A 218 -17.46 10.02 13.99
C ASP A 218 -18.18 11.13 13.21
N LYS A 219 -17.56 11.64 12.16
CA LYS A 219 -18.08 12.71 11.29
C LYS A 219 -18.55 12.22 9.92
N ARG A 220 -18.66 10.91 9.71
CA ARG A 220 -19.28 10.33 8.51
C ARG A 220 -20.67 10.90 8.27
N THR A 221 -21.04 11.05 7.00
CA THR A 221 -22.35 11.58 6.62
C THR A 221 -23.47 10.57 6.91
N GLU A 222 -24.73 10.97 6.70
CA GLU A 222 -25.88 10.06 6.78
C GLU A 222 -25.81 8.90 5.76
N LEU A 223 -25.02 9.06 4.70
CA LEU A 223 -24.75 8.01 3.73
C LEU A 223 -23.64 7.05 4.16
N GLY A 224 -22.97 7.31 5.29
CA GLY A 224 -21.80 6.56 5.75
C GLY A 224 -20.51 6.89 5.01
N LEU A 225 -20.49 7.96 4.19
CA LEU A 225 -19.32 8.40 3.44
C LEU A 225 -18.52 9.46 4.21
N LEU A 226 -17.25 9.62 3.85
CA LEU A 226 -16.37 10.66 4.37
C LEU A 226 -16.04 11.67 3.26
N PRO A 227 -16.26 12.98 3.48
CA PRO A 227 -15.49 14.01 2.78
C PRO A 227 -14.00 13.81 3.04
N HIS A 228 -13.13 14.13 2.09
CA HIS A 228 -11.70 13.87 2.27
C HIS A 228 -10.90 15.03 2.88
N ASP A 229 -11.28 16.30 2.67
CA ASP A 229 -10.50 17.44 3.22
C ASP A 229 -11.02 17.86 4.59
N ILE A 230 -10.13 18.01 5.58
CA ILE A 230 -10.46 18.33 6.97
C ILE A 230 -9.45 19.32 7.56
N ASN A 231 -9.92 20.23 8.41
CA ASN A 231 -9.03 21.14 9.13
C ASN A 231 -8.64 20.55 10.51
N ALA A 232 -7.34 20.42 10.78
CA ALA A 232 -6.80 19.82 11.99
C ALA A 232 -7.16 20.61 13.27
N GLU A 233 -7.32 21.93 13.18
CA GLU A 233 -7.62 22.77 14.36
C GLU A 233 -9.09 22.75 14.76
N THR A 234 -9.98 22.73 13.76
CA THR A 234 -11.43 22.86 13.97
C THR A 234 -12.17 21.53 13.84
N GLY A 235 -11.53 20.51 13.24
CA GLY A 235 -12.13 19.23 12.92
C GLY A 235 -13.30 19.34 11.95
N GLN A 236 -13.36 20.39 11.12
CA GLN A 236 -14.43 20.59 10.15
C GLN A 236 -14.01 20.12 8.76
N TRP A 237 -14.95 19.47 8.06
CA TRP A 237 -14.80 19.16 6.65
C TRP A 237 -14.67 20.46 5.85
N ARG A 238 -13.76 20.46 4.87
CA ARG A 238 -13.50 21.59 3.97
C ARG A 238 -14.04 21.35 2.56
N ASN A 239 -14.49 20.13 2.29
CA ASN A 239 -15.13 19.78 1.04
C ASN A 239 -16.37 18.89 1.28
N ARG A 240 -16.95 18.43 0.18
CA ARG A 240 -18.09 17.50 0.18
C ARG A 240 -17.81 16.24 -0.63
N GLN A 241 -16.57 16.03 -1.08
CA GLN A 241 -16.23 14.98 -2.04
C GLN A 241 -15.81 13.73 -1.30
N ALA A 242 -16.43 12.60 -1.62
CA ALA A 242 -15.99 11.27 -1.22
C ALA A 242 -15.36 10.56 -2.42
N THR A 243 -14.23 9.90 -2.19
CA THR A 243 -13.49 9.13 -3.17
C THR A 243 -12.76 7.99 -2.46
N ILE A 244 -12.51 6.91 -3.18
CA ILE A 244 -11.56 5.86 -2.75
C ILE A 244 -10.13 6.13 -3.24
N GLY A 245 -9.96 6.95 -4.29
CA GLY A 245 -8.64 7.34 -4.78
C GLY A 245 -8.06 8.51 -3.97
N PRO A 246 -6.96 9.13 -4.42
CA PRO A 246 -6.33 10.21 -3.67
C PRO A 246 -7.23 11.46 -3.59
N PRO A 247 -7.31 12.15 -2.42
CA PRO A 247 -6.65 11.82 -1.15
C PRO A 247 -7.60 11.14 -0.14
N GLY A 248 -8.12 9.95 -0.49
CA GLY A 248 -9.02 9.15 0.37
C GLY A 248 -8.52 7.73 0.68
N ASP A 249 -7.63 7.18 -0.15
CA ASP A 249 -7.15 5.79 -0.18
C ASP A 249 -6.81 5.13 1.18
N SER A 250 -5.60 5.34 1.69
CA SER A 250 -4.98 4.53 2.75
C SER A 250 -5.58 4.72 4.14
N TYR A 251 -6.46 5.72 4.31
CA TYR A 251 -7.32 5.79 5.49
C TYR A 251 -8.16 4.52 5.62
N TYR A 252 -8.73 4.02 4.51
CA TYR A 252 -9.59 2.84 4.51
C TYR A 252 -8.77 1.56 4.71
N GLU A 253 -7.57 1.46 4.13
CA GLU A 253 -6.64 0.35 4.36
C GLU A 253 -6.33 0.22 5.85
N TYR A 254 -5.97 1.33 6.49
CA TYR A 254 -5.47 1.31 7.86
C TYR A 254 -6.54 0.94 8.89
N LEU A 255 -7.83 1.07 8.55
CA LEU A 255 -8.92 0.52 9.38
C LEU A 255 -8.91 -1.01 9.39
N TRP A 256 -8.79 -1.63 8.22
CA TRP A 256 -8.69 -3.08 8.10
C TRP A 256 -7.37 -3.59 8.69
N ASP A 257 -6.28 -2.89 8.41
CA ASP A 257 -4.94 -3.27 8.83
C ASP A 257 -4.76 -3.20 10.33
N GLY A 258 -5.27 -2.15 10.97
CA GLY A 258 -5.23 -2.05 12.43
C GLY A 258 -6.03 -3.18 13.10
N TYR A 259 -7.14 -3.63 12.49
CA TYR A 259 -7.82 -4.85 12.93
C TYR A 259 -6.95 -6.09 12.72
N ARG A 260 -6.37 -6.29 11.54
CA ARG A 260 -5.56 -7.47 11.21
C ARG A 260 -4.30 -7.59 12.07
N LEU A 261 -3.61 -6.48 12.31
CA LEU A 261 -2.38 -6.44 13.08
C LEU A 261 -2.64 -6.56 14.58
N PHE A 262 -3.63 -5.85 15.10
CA PHE A 262 -3.80 -5.64 16.55
C PHE A 262 -5.06 -6.29 17.13
N GLY A 263 -5.91 -6.88 16.29
CA GLY A 263 -7.17 -7.49 16.71
C GLY A 263 -8.20 -6.48 17.21
N ASP A 264 -8.11 -5.21 16.80
CA ASP A 264 -9.00 -4.15 17.28
C ASP A 264 -10.39 -4.24 16.64
N PRO A 265 -11.44 -4.65 17.38
CA PRO A 265 -12.76 -4.87 16.80
C PRO A 265 -13.45 -3.58 16.37
N GLU A 266 -13.04 -2.44 16.92
CA GLU A 266 -13.64 -1.16 16.60
C GLU A 266 -13.14 -0.64 15.24
N LEU A 267 -11.85 -0.80 14.95
CA LEU A 267 -11.30 -0.51 13.62
C LEU A 267 -11.99 -1.37 12.54
N LYS A 268 -12.24 -2.66 12.84
CA LYS A 268 -13.03 -3.52 11.94
C LYS A 268 -14.44 -2.97 11.74
N GLN A 269 -15.13 -2.58 12.81
CA GLN A 269 -16.48 -2.03 12.70
C GLN A 269 -16.50 -0.76 11.84
N TRP A 270 -15.49 0.10 11.98
CA TRP A 270 -15.37 1.31 11.18
C TRP A 270 -15.13 0.99 9.71
N TYR A 271 -14.22 0.04 9.43
CA TYR A 271 -13.99 -0.48 8.09
C TYR A 271 -15.30 -0.98 7.46
N ASP A 272 -15.97 -1.94 8.10
CA ASP A 272 -17.21 -2.55 7.60
C ASP A 272 -18.26 -1.47 7.27
N THR A 273 -18.43 -0.49 8.17
CA THR A 273 -19.39 0.61 8.00
C THR A 273 -19.07 1.48 6.78
N LEU A 274 -17.80 1.87 6.60
CA LEU A 274 -17.39 2.77 5.52
C LEU A 274 -17.32 2.03 4.18
N THR A 275 -16.83 0.79 4.16
CA THR A 275 -16.75 -0.04 2.96
C THR A 275 -18.15 -0.43 2.46
N ASP A 276 -19.09 -0.75 3.34
CA ASP A 276 -20.50 -0.97 2.96
C ASP A 276 -21.10 0.29 2.31
N ALA A 277 -20.80 1.48 2.85
CA ALA A 277 -21.23 2.74 2.27
C ALA A 277 -20.58 2.99 0.90
N ILE A 278 -19.28 2.74 0.74
CA ILE A 278 -18.57 2.85 -0.55
C ILE A 278 -19.19 1.90 -1.59
N LEU A 279 -19.37 0.62 -1.24
CA LEU A 279 -19.98 -0.36 -2.13
C LEU A 279 -21.45 -0.03 -2.46
N SER A 280 -22.19 0.59 -1.54
CA SER A 280 -23.59 0.97 -1.78
C SER A 280 -23.75 2.27 -2.58
N LYS A 281 -22.81 3.23 -2.45
CA LYS A 281 -23.00 4.62 -2.91
C LYS A 281 -22.04 5.05 -4.00
N GLN A 282 -20.87 4.41 -4.09
CA GLN A 282 -19.88 4.70 -5.12
C GLN A 282 -19.80 3.57 -6.16
N ALA A 283 -19.99 2.30 -5.82
CA ALA A 283 -19.86 1.25 -6.82
C ALA A 283 -20.85 1.41 -8.01
N GLU A 284 -20.33 1.53 -9.23
CA GLU A 284 -21.11 1.46 -10.46
C GLU A 284 -20.46 0.52 -11.48
N ARG A 285 -21.25 0.07 -12.46
CA ARG A 285 -20.74 -0.72 -13.59
C ARG A 285 -20.75 0.10 -14.88
N HIS A 286 -19.61 0.18 -15.54
CA HIS A 286 -19.46 0.76 -16.87
C HIS A 286 -18.89 -0.32 -17.81
N ASP A 287 -19.57 -0.59 -18.93
CA ASP A 287 -19.24 -1.68 -19.85
C ASP A 287 -18.99 -3.05 -19.19
N GLY A 288 -19.73 -3.33 -18.12
CA GLY A 288 -19.65 -4.57 -17.36
C GLY A 288 -18.54 -4.62 -16.31
N LEU A 289 -17.63 -3.65 -16.26
CA LEU A 289 -16.55 -3.55 -15.28
C LEU A 289 -16.97 -2.69 -14.08
N LEU A 290 -16.43 -3.02 -12.90
CA LEU A 290 -16.70 -2.29 -11.65
C LEU A 290 -15.81 -1.03 -11.58
N TRP A 291 -16.39 0.10 -11.18
CA TRP A 291 -15.69 1.37 -10.95
C TRP A 291 -16.27 2.10 -9.74
N PHE A 292 -15.54 3.10 -9.24
CA PHE A 292 -15.92 3.92 -8.09
C PHE A 292 -15.76 5.41 -8.43
N PRO A 293 -16.81 6.08 -8.96
CA PRO A 293 -16.80 7.51 -9.18
C PRO A 293 -16.59 8.26 -7.87
N GLN A 294 -16.08 9.48 -8.01
CA GLN A 294 -16.12 10.45 -6.95
C GLN A 294 -17.57 10.95 -6.81
N VAL A 295 -18.06 11.05 -5.57
CA VAL A 295 -19.44 11.46 -5.29
C VAL A 295 -19.49 12.58 -4.26
N ASP A 296 -20.58 13.34 -4.23
CA ASP A 296 -20.88 14.20 -3.08
C ASP A 296 -21.25 13.30 -1.89
N ALA A 297 -20.47 13.38 -0.82
CA ALA A 297 -20.57 12.53 0.36
C ALA A 297 -21.93 12.63 1.07
N PHE A 298 -22.69 13.70 0.86
CA PHE A 298 -23.98 13.93 1.53
C PHE A 298 -25.17 13.61 0.64
N THR A 299 -25.05 13.77 -0.69
CA THR A 299 -26.16 13.53 -1.63
C THR A 299 -26.01 12.22 -2.41
N GLY A 300 -24.79 11.71 -2.55
CA GLY A 300 -24.47 10.56 -3.41
C GLY A 300 -24.45 10.90 -4.90
N GLU A 301 -24.53 12.18 -5.27
CA GLU A 301 -24.45 12.60 -6.67
C GLU A 301 -23.04 12.35 -7.23
N VAL A 302 -22.95 11.73 -8.42
CA VAL A 302 -21.68 11.52 -9.11
C VAL A 302 -21.09 12.85 -9.54
N LEU A 303 -19.88 13.14 -9.08
CA LEU A 303 -19.13 14.35 -9.39
C LEU A 303 -18.11 14.13 -10.51
N SER A 304 -17.44 12.97 -10.51
CA SER A 304 -16.42 12.64 -11.50
C SER A 304 -16.33 11.13 -11.74
N ARG A 305 -16.04 10.78 -13.00
CA ARG A 305 -15.70 9.41 -13.44
C ARG A 305 -14.21 9.27 -13.78
N GLU A 306 -13.40 10.22 -13.34
CA GLU A 306 -11.94 10.06 -13.38
C GLU A 306 -11.47 9.17 -12.23
N GLN A 307 -10.71 8.14 -12.57
CA GLN A 307 -10.08 7.23 -11.62
C GLN A 307 -8.56 7.36 -11.72
N SER A 308 -7.92 7.53 -10.57
CA SER A 308 -6.46 7.46 -10.50
C SER A 308 -5.97 6.02 -10.52
N VAL A 309 -4.77 5.79 -11.08
CA VAL A 309 -4.05 4.50 -10.93
C VAL A 309 -3.88 4.10 -9.47
N LEU A 310 -3.70 5.08 -8.58
CA LEU A 310 -3.53 4.83 -7.14
C LEU A 310 -4.74 4.13 -6.53
N ALA A 311 -5.95 4.36 -7.06
CA ALA A 311 -7.16 3.69 -6.54
C ALA A 311 -7.15 2.15 -6.76
N GLY A 312 -6.19 1.63 -7.54
CA GLY A 312 -5.99 0.19 -7.74
C GLY A 312 -5.81 -0.62 -6.46
N PHE A 313 -5.25 -0.02 -5.40
CA PHE A 313 -5.07 -0.67 -4.09
C PHE A 313 -6.38 -1.26 -3.56
N TYR A 314 -7.50 -0.57 -3.81
CA TYR A 314 -8.79 -0.91 -3.22
C TYR A 314 -9.29 -2.28 -3.69
N ALA A 315 -8.84 -2.74 -4.87
CA ALA A 315 -9.12 -4.10 -5.33
C ALA A 315 -8.45 -5.16 -4.43
N GLY A 316 -7.23 -4.89 -3.96
CA GLY A 316 -6.52 -5.71 -2.98
C GLY A 316 -7.20 -5.67 -1.61
N LEU A 317 -7.48 -4.46 -1.11
CA LEU A 317 -8.17 -4.27 0.18
C LEU A 317 -9.52 -5.00 0.24
N LEU A 318 -10.33 -4.93 -0.83
CA LEU A 318 -11.59 -5.68 -0.93
C LEU A 318 -11.35 -7.19 -0.88
N ALA A 319 -10.30 -7.70 -1.52
CA ALA A 319 -9.98 -9.13 -1.48
C ALA A 319 -9.58 -9.59 -0.08
N GLU A 320 -8.73 -8.82 0.61
CA GLU A 320 -8.26 -9.14 1.96
C GLU A 320 -9.37 -9.10 3.01
N SER A 321 -10.34 -8.20 2.83
CA SER A 321 -11.48 -8.06 3.75
C SER A 321 -12.67 -8.99 3.45
N GLY A 322 -12.57 -9.81 2.41
CA GLY A 322 -13.56 -10.84 2.07
C GLY A 322 -14.52 -10.49 0.93
N HIS A 323 -14.43 -9.29 0.36
CA HIS A 323 -15.13 -8.85 -0.85
C HIS A 323 -14.38 -9.25 -2.14
N VAL A 324 -13.98 -10.52 -2.22
CA VAL A 324 -13.12 -11.05 -3.30
C VAL A 324 -13.74 -10.89 -4.70
N VAL A 325 -15.07 -10.96 -4.81
CA VAL A 325 -15.77 -10.83 -6.09
C VAL A 325 -15.67 -9.39 -6.61
N GLU A 326 -15.89 -8.41 -5.73
CA GLU A 326 -15.77 -6.99 -6.02
C GLU A 326 -14.31 -6.62 -6.29
N GLY A 327 -13.37 -7.09 -5.45
CA GLY A 327 -11.94 -6.87 -5.63
C GLY A 327 -11.44 -7.36 -6.99
N ARG A 328 -11.80 -8.59 -7.39
CA ARG A 328 -11.49 -9.11 -8.74
C ARG A 328 -12.09 -8.26 -9.84
N ALA A 329 -13.37 -7.91 -9.73
CA ALA A 329 -14.06 -7.13 -10.77
C ALA A 329 -13.44 -5.74 -10.94
N TYR A 330 -12.89 -5.15 -9.87
CA TYR A 330 -12.21 -3.85 -9.94
C TYR A 330 -10.79 -3.98 -10.50
N HIS A 331 -10.04 -5.01 -10.11
CA HIS A 331 -8.72 -5.29 -10.71
C HIS A 331 -8.83 -5.63 -12.21
N ASP A 332 -9.88 -6.34 -12.64
CA ASP A 332 -10.18 -6.56 -14.06
C ASP A 332 -10.35 -5.23 -14.82
N ALA A 333 -10.90 -4.20 -14.16
CA ALA A 333 -11.07 -2.88 -14.75
C ALA A 333 -9.72 -2.19 -15.01
N PHE A 334 -8.78 -2.25 -14.05
CA PHE A 334 -7.42 -1.76 -14.27
C PHE A 334 -6.62 -2.60 -15.26
N ASN A 335 -6.88 -3.91 -15.35
CA ASN A 335 -6.23 -4.74 -16.37
C ASN A 335 -6.66 -4.32 -17.78
N LEU A 336 -7.91 -3.91 -17.99
CA LEU A 336 -8.33 -3.32 -19.27
C LEU A 336 -7.52 -2.05 -19.60
N VAL A 337 -7.23 -1.22 -18.59
CA VAL A 337 -6.41 -0.02 -18.77
C VAL A 337 -4.97 -0.40 -19.13
N GLN A 338 -4.39 -1.38 -18.43
CA GLN A 338 -3.07 -1.93 -18.77
C GLN A 338 -3.03 -2.47 -20.21
N ASP A 339 -4.00 -3.28 -20.61
CA ASP A 339 -4.06 -3.86 -21.96
C ASP A 339 -4.16 -2.79 -23.06
N ARG A 340 -4.79 -1.65 -22.76
CA ARG A 340 -4.96 -0.54 -23.69
C ARG A 340 -3.72 0.34 -23.82
N PHE A 341 -3.08 0.68 -22.70
CA PHE A 341 -2.01 1.69 -22.65
C PHE A 341 -0.61 1.09 -22.45
N GLY A 342 -0.50 -0.19 -22.11
CA GLY A 342 0.73 -0.83 -21.65
C GLY A 342 1.06 -0.44 -20.21
N VAL A 343 1.29 0.86 -19.97
CA VAL A 343 1.42 1.43 -18.63
C VAL A 343 0.14 2.18 -18.29
N ILE A 344 -0.41 1.93 -17.09
CA ILE A 344 -1.64 2.58 -16.64
C ILE A 344 -1.39 4.08 -16.43
N PRO A 345 -2.09 4.99 -17.13
CA PRO A 345 -1.95 6.44 -16.93
C PRO A 345 -2.35 6.86 -15.51
N THR A 346 -1.79 7.96 -15.00
CA THR A 346 -2.08 8.46 -13.65
C THR A 346 -3.58 8.71 -13.43
N PHE A 347 -4.31 9.16 -14.46
CA PHE A 347 -5.78 9.22 -14.44
C PHE A 347 -6.40 8.76 -15.76
N VAL A 348 -7.52 8.04 -15.64
CA VAL A 348 -8.40 7.68 -16.74
C VAL A 348 -9.83 8.11 -16.45
N ASP A 349 -10.52 8.64 -17.46
CA ASP A 349 -11.98 8.70 -17.47
C ASP A 349 -12.49 7.35 -17.97
N TYR A 350 -13.03 6.52 -17.07
CA TYR A 350 -13.47 5.18 -17.42
C TYR A 350 -14.75 5.15 -18.25
N SER A 351 -15.50 6.26 -18.34
CA SER A 351 -16.70 6.35 -19.18
C SER A 351 -16.37 6.44 -20.67
N THR A 352 -15.20 7.00 -20.99
CA THR A 352 -14.69 7.12 -22.36
C THR A 352 -13.45 6.26 -22.62
N MET A 353 -12.90 5.67 -21.55
CA MET A 353 -11.62 4.96 -21.53
C MET A 353 -10.48 5.82 -22.10
N THR A 354 -10.45 7.08 -21.69
CA THR A 354 -9.47 8.09 -22.12
C THR A 354 -8.53 8.42 -20.97
N ALA A 355 -7.23 8.47 -21.25
CA ALA A 355 -6.25 8.97 -20.30
C ALA A 355 -6.41 10.50 -20.15
N THR A 356 -6.79 10.96 -18.96
CA THR A 356 -6.94 12.41 -18.68
C THR A 356 -5.68 12.99 -18.05
N ARG A 357 -4.85 12.13 -17.44
CA ARG A 357 -3.45 12.41 -17.14
C ARG A 357 -2.58 11.27 -17.62
N VAL A 358 -1.69 11.59 -18.56
CA VAL A 358 -0.90 10.61 -19.32
C VAL A 358 0.45 10.28 -18.69
N ASP A 359 0.83 10.93 -17.59
CA ASP A 359 2.01 10.57 -16.81
C ASP A 359 1.84 9.22 -16.11
N ASN A 360 2.93 8.61 -15.65
CA ASN A 360 2.93 7.54 -14.66
C ASN A 360 4.25 7.59 -13.89
N ALA A 361 4.18 7.80 -12.59
CA ALA A 361 5.36 7.93 -11.74
C ALA A 361 5.86 6.59 -11.20
N LEU A 362 5.96 5.53 -12.02
CA LEU A 362 6.28 4.18 -11.54
C LEU A 362 5.30 3.71 -10.46
N ARG A 363 4.00 3.86 -10.70
CA ARG A 363 2.97 3.60 -9.69
C ARG A 363 2.79 2.09 -9.40
N PRO A 364 2.71 1.67 -8.12
CA PRO A 364 2.77 0.25 -7.75
C PRO A 364 1.42 -0.46 -7.55
N GLU A 365 0.30 0.26 -7.49
CA GLU A 365 -0.97 -0.23 -6.92
C GLU A 365 -1.64 -1.34 -7.75
N PHE A 366 -1.25 -1.50 -9.02
CA PHE A 366 -1.66 -2.65 -9.83
C PHE A 366 -0.98 -3.96 -9.38
N ALA A 367 0.31 -3.90 -9.06
CA ALA A 367 1.07 -5.05 -8.57
C ALA A 367 0.70 -5.40 -7.12
N ASP A 368 0.42 -4.39 -6.29
CA ASP A 368 -0.15 -4.55 -4.96
C ASP A 368 -1.46 -5.35 -5.00
N SER A 369 -2.48 -4.85 -5.71
CA SER A 369 -3.77 -5.53 -5.78
C SER A 369 -3.66 -6.93 -6.38
N ALA A 370 -2.76 -7.16 -7.33
CA ALA A 370 -2.46 -8.49 -7.86
C ALA A 370 -1.90 -9.44 -6.78
N LEU A 371 -0.97 -8.97 -5.93
CA LEU A 371 -0.43 -9.75 -4.82
C LEU A 371 -1.52 -10.12 -3.81
N MET A 372 -2.37 -9.17 -3.43
CA MET A 372 -3.44 -9.42 -2.45
C MET A 372 -4.51 -10.36 -2.98
N LEU A 373 -4.93 -10.17 -4.23
CA LEU A 373 -5.89 -11.07 -4.89
C LEU A 373 -5.31 -12.47 -5.11
N TRP A 374 -4.04 -12.58 -5.49
CA TRP A 374 -3.36 -13.88 -5.58
C TRP A 374 -3.28 -14.56 -4.22
N SER A 375 -2.92 -13.82 -3.17
CA SER A 375 -2.81 -14.36 -1.81
C SER A 375 -4.16 -14.86 -1.29
N ALA A 376 -5.25 -14.15 -1.59
CA ALA A 376 -6.60 -14.52 -1.18
C ALA A 376 -7.18 -15.71 -1.95
N THR A 377 -6.79 -15.91 -3.21
CA THR A 377 -7.48 -16.86 -4.12
C THR A 377 -6.62 -17.99 -4.67
N GLY A 378 -5.30 -17.81 -4.72
CA GLY A 378 -4.37 -18.70 -5.43
C GLY A 378 -4.52 -18.70 -6.95
N ASP A 379 -5.30 -17.79 -7.53
CA ASP A 379 -5.55 -17.75 -8.98
C ASP A 379 -4.35 -17.18 -9.74
N GLU A 380 -3.80 -17.97 -10.65
CA GLU A 380 -2.58 -17.64 -11.40
C GLU A 380 -2.77 -16.46 -12.37
N VAL A 381 -4.01 -16.07 -12.70
CA VAL A 381 -4.27 -14.89 -13.54
C VAL A 381 -3.63 -13.62 -12.97
N PHE A 382 -3.55 -13.48 -11.65
CA PHE A 382 -2.95 -12.30 -11.02
C PHE A 382 -1.43 -12.28 -11.15
N ARG A 383 -0.79 -13.46 -11.10
CA ARG A 383 0.65 -13.60 -11.41
C ARG A 383 0.92 -13.31 -12.89
N GLU A 384 0.07 -13.77 -13.79
CA GLU A 384 0.17 -13.47 -15.23
C GLU A 384 0.05 -11.97 -15.53
N ARG A 385 -0.92 -11.29 -14.91
CA ARG A 385 -1.12 -9.84 -15.08
C ARG A 385 0.02 -9.02 -14.48
N ALA A 386 0.51 -9.39 -13.30
CA ALA A 386 1.65 -8.75 -12.68
C ALA A 386 2.94 -8.98 -13.48
N HIS A 387 3.08 -10.14 -14.15
CA HIS A 387 4.21 -10.39 -15.04
C HIS A 387 4.18 -9.43 -16.24
N THR A 388 3.02 -9.25 -16.88
CA THR A 388 2.85 -8.23 -17.93
C THR A 388 3.17 -6.82 -17.41
N HIS A 389 2.74 -6.48 -16.20
CA HIS A 389 3.05 -5.19 -15.57
C HIS A 389 4.57 -4.99 -15.37
N PHE A 390 5.28 -6.01 -14.89
CA PHE A 390 6.74 -6.00 -14.76
C PHE A 390 7.45 -5.85 -16.11
N GLU A 391 7.03 -6.63 -17.13
CA GLU A 391 7.60 -6.54 -18.48
C GLU A 391 7.40 -5.14 -19.08
N ASN A 392 6.22 -4.55 -18.91
CA ASN A 392 5.94 -3.19 -19.37
C ASN A 392 6.83 -2.17 -18.65
N MET A 393 6.97 -2.25 -17.32
CA MET A 393 7.87 -1.38 -16.55
C MET A 393 9.32 -1.48 -17.04
N VAL A 394 9.84 -2.69 -17.27
CA VAL A 394 11.20 -2.89 -17.81
C VAL A 394 11.33 -2.30 -19.22
N ALA A 395 10.33 -2.50 -20.08
CA ALA A 395 10.36 -2.01 -21.45
C ALA A 395 10.28 -0.48 -21.57
N THR A 396 9.57 0.20 -20.66
CA THR A 396 9.28 1.63 -20.79
C THR A 396 10.07 2.51 -19.84
N SER A 397 10.40 2.02 -18.64
CA SER A 397 10.97 2.84 -17.57
C SER A 397 12.44 2.58 -17.29
N LYS A 398 13.03 1.48 -17.77
CA LYS A 398 14.47 1.23 -17.57
C LYS A 398 15.32 2.27 -18.31
N THR A 399 16.36 2.77 -17.64
CA THR A 399 17.27 3.80 -18.16
C THR A 399 18.75 3.42 -17.92
N THR A 400 19.67 4.39 -18.04
CA THR A 400 21.11 4.16 -17.86
C THR A 400 21.46 3.74 -16.43
N TYR A 401 20.81 4.33 -15.42
CA TYR A 401 21.19 4.19 -14.01
C TYR A 401 20.03 3.82 -13.07
N GLY A 402 18.90 3.35 -13.61
CA GLY A 402 17.77 2.89 -12.81
C GLY A 402 16.47 2.84 -13.59
N PHE A 403 15.36 3.07 -12.90
CA PHE A 403 14.02 3.14 -13.49
C PHE A 403 13.47 4.56 -13.35
N ALA A 404 12.93 5.10 -14.43
CA ALA A 404 12.40 6.44 -14.53
C ALA A 404 10.87 6.47 -14.57
N SER A 405 10.30 7.48 -13.92
CA SER A 405 8.92 7.92 -14.15
C SER A 405 8.69 8.28 -15.63
N LEU A 406 7.45 8.19 -16.07
CA LEU A 406 7.00 8.54 -17.43
C LEU A 406 6.19 9.83 -17.42
N THR A 407 6.50 10.74 -18.33
CA THR A 407 5.73 11.98 -18.54
C THR A 407 4.56 11.80 -19.51
N ASP A 408 4.64 10.80 -20.41
CA ASP A 408 3.57 10.45 -21.34
C ASP A 408 3.66 8.96 -21.73
N VAL A 409 2.74 8.15 -21.22
CA VAL A 409 2.62 6.71 -21.54
C VAL A 409 2.05 6.46 -22.94
N THR A 410 1.47 7.47 -23.57
CA THR A 410 0.85 7.37 -24.91
C THR A 410 1.84 7.67 -26.04
N ALA A 411 2.97 8.29 -25.72
CA ALA A 411 4.07 8.54 -26.64
C ALA A 411 4.73 7.24 -27.12
N LYS A 412 5.36 7.27 -28.30
CA LYS A 412 6.04 6.11 -28.90
C LYS A 412 7.47 6.47 -29.34
N PRO A 413 8.52 6.06 -28.60
CA PRO A 413 8.46 5.41 -27.27
C PRO A 413 7.91 6.36 -26.19
N PRO A 414 7.47 5.84 -25.03
CA PRO A 414 7.06 6.66 -23.89
C PRO A 414 8.15 7.66 -23.48
N SER A 415 7.76 8.88 -23.11
CA SER A 415 8.71 9.89 -22.65
C SER A 415 8.96 9.77 -21.15
N GLN A 416 10.21 9.92 -20.74
CA GLN A 416 10.68 9.70 -19.37
C GLN A 416 10.99 11.02 -18.65
N GLU A 417 10.81 11.02 -17.33
CA GLU A 417 11.29 12.04 -16.39
C GLU A 417 12.51 11.51 -15.63
N ASP A 418 13.49 12.35 -15.35
CA ASP A 418 14.72 11.95 -14.65
C ASP A 418 14.54 11.82 -13.12
N THR A 419 13.60 10.97 -12.71
CA THR A 419 13.23 10.70 -11.32
C THR A 419 12.93 9.21 -11.14
N CYS A 420 13.52 8.60 -10.11
CA CYS A 420 13.07 7.33 -9.52
C CYS A 420 12.48 7.64 -8.14
N PRO A 421 11.17 7.46 -7.92
CA PRO A 421 10.56 7.73 -6.62
C PRO A 421 11.01 6.72 -5.56
N GLY A 422 11.01 7.15 -4.29
CA GLY A 422 11.34 6.33 -3.12
C GLY A 422 10.57 5.02 -3.08
N TYR A 423 9.23 5.09 -3.21
CA TYR A 423 8.34 3.92 -3.17
C TYR A 423 8.74 2.79 -4.13
N TRP A 424 9.41 3.08 -5.24
CA TRP A 424 9.87 2.01 -6.15
C TRP A 424 10.77 0.98 -5.45
N TRP A 425 11.54 1.44 -4.46
CA TRP A 425 12.45 0.61 -3.68
C TRP A 425 11.73 -0.28 -2.67
N SER A 426 10.56 0.13 -2.17
CA SER A 426 9.78 -0.64 -1.21
C SER A 426 8.67 -1.47 -1.86
N GLU A 427 8.04 -0.98 -2.92
CA GLU A 427 6.72 -1.44 -3.35
C GLU A 427 6.73 -2.47 -4.50
N GLN A 428 6.57 -2.04 -5.76
CA GLN A 428 6.27 -2.96 -6.86
C GLN A 428 7.31 -4.05 -7.05
N MET A 429 8.59 -3.76 -6.81
CA MET A 429 9.65 -4.76 -6.94
C MET A 429 9.56 -5.82 -5.84
N LYS A 430 9.15 -5.44 -4.63
CA LYS A 430 8.79 -6.36 -3.55
C LYS A 430 7.53 -7.15 -3.93
N TYR A 431 6.48 -6.49 -4.44
CA TYR A 431 5.25 -7.18 -4.87
C TYR A 431 5.51 -8.24 -5.95
N TYR A 432 6.29 -7.92 -7.00
CA TYR A 432 6.69 -8.91 -8.00
C TYR A 432 7.50 -10.05 -7.39
N TRP A 433 8.47 -9.74 -6.53
CA TRP A 433 9.27 -10.76 -5.88
C TRP A 433 8.41 -11.70 -5.04
N LEU A 434 7.49 -11.17 -4.24
CA LEU A 434 6.59 -11.95 -3.40
C LEU A 434 5.61 -12.79 -4.24
N LEU A 435 5.14 -12.26 -5.36
CA LEU A 435 4.32 -12.99 -6.31
C LEU A 435 5.08 -14.18 -6.93
N PHE A 436 6.36 -14.07 -7.24
CA PHE A 436 7.04 -15.06 -8.10
C PHE A 436 8.06 -15.96 -7.41
N SER A 437 8.60 -15.55 -6.25
CA SER A 437 9.77 -16.20 -5.65
C SER A 437 9.47 -17.40 -4.74
N ASP A 438 8.28 -17.42 -4.13
CA ASP A 438 7.95 -18.28 -2.98
C ASP A 438 9.06 -18.25 -1.91
N THR A 439 9.62 -17.05 -1.64
CA THR A 439 10.79 -16.87 -0.77
C THR A 439 10.58 -17.47 0.64
N PRO A 440 11.57 -18.21 1.19
CA PRO A 440 11.44 -18.80 2.53
C PRO A 440 11.45 -17.76 3.65
N ARG A 441 11.87 -16.52 3.34
CA ARG A 441 12.00 -15.40 4.29
C ARG A 441 10.66 -14.77 4.69
N LEU A 442 9.57 -15.08 3.99
CA LEU A 442 8.24 -14.59 4.32
C LEU A 442 7.33 -15.72 4.83
N ASP A 443 6.59 -15.46 5.90
CA ASP A 443 5.40 -16.23 6.25
C ASP A 443 4.19 -15.74 5.44
N TYR A 444 3.96 -16.36 4.29
CA TYR A 444 2.82 -16.04 3.43
C TYR A 444 1.45 -16.23 4.09
N ARG A 445 1.36 -16.93 5.23
CA ARG A 445 0.10 -17.12 5.97
C ARG A 445 -0.13 -16.08 7.05
N ASP A 446 0.94 -15.49 7.57
CA ASP A 446 0.90 -14.53 8.66
C ASP A 446 1.90 -13.40 8.44
N ASN A 447 1.61 -12.58 7.44
CA ASN A 447 2.39 -11.38 7.13
C ASN A 447 1.51 -10.13 7.12
N TYR A 448 2.17 -8.98 7.03
CA TYR A 448 1.54 -7.70 6.76
C TYR A 448 2.56 -6.78 6.07
N LEU A 449 2.09 -6.10 5.02
CA LEU A 449 2.78 -5.03 4.33
C LEU A 449 1.98 -3.74 4.58
N SER A 450 2.63 -2.64 4.95
CA SER A 450 1.92 -1.35 5.05
C SER A 450 1.58 -0.80 3.66
N THR A 451 0.86 0.34 3.59
CA THR A 451 0.57 1.04 2.31
C THR A 451 1.82 1.39 1.50
N GLU A 452 2.99 1.43 2.14
CA GLU A 452 4.31 1.67 1.52
C GLU A 452 5.09 0.35 1.40
N ALA A 453 4.38 -0.78 1.35
CA ALA A 453 4.88 -2.15 1.30
C ALA A 453 5.84 -2.59 2.43
N ASN A 454 5.95 -1.84 3.52
CA ASN A 454 6.88 -2.15 4.60
C ASN A 454 6.48 -3.45 5.32
N LEU A 455 7.39 -4.41 5.40
CA LEU A 455 7.13 -5.71 6.05
C LEU A 455 7.13 -5.58 7.58
N LEU A 456 5.96 -5.32 8.18
CA LEU A 456 5.82 -5.15 9.63
C LEU A 456 5.36 -6.43 10.36
N ARG A 457 5.01 -7.50 9.64
CA ARG A 457 4.74 -8.85 10.20
C ARG A 457 5.12 -9.94 9.21
N GLY A 458 5.58 -11.09 9.72
CA GLY A 458 5.82 -12.28 8.88
C GLY A 458 7.25 -12.52 8.39
N ALA A 459 8.25 -11.77 8.83
CA ALA A 459 9.66 -12.07 8.55
C ALA A 459 10.10 -13.37 9.24
N ARG A 460 10.74 -14.27 8.49
CA ARG A 460 11.36 -15.52 8.96
C ARG A 460 12.88 -15.40 8.88
N ARG A 461 13.49 -15.12 10.03
CA ARG A 461 14.94 -14.88 10.16
C ARG A 461 15.76 -16.15 10.20
#